data_AF-N1QFH1-F1
#
_entry.id   AF-N1QFH1-F1
#
_cell.length_a   1.000
_cell.length_b   1.000
_cell.length_c   1.000
_cell.angle_alpha   90.00
_cell.angle_beta   90.00
_cell.angle_gamma   90.00
#
_symmetry.space_group_name_H-M   'P 1'
#
loop_
_entity.id
_entity.type
_entity.pdbx_description
1 polymer ?
#
loop_
_entity_poly.entity_id
_entity_poly.type
_entity_poly.pdbx_seq_one_letter_code
_entity_poly.pdbx_strand_id
1 'polypeptide(L)'
;LLHLFHTRNKNQHSHSIWYRHFNIFRRQLSHLTSNLTTLNTIPTTSHHAQTHKKKTLDPILIARIRARVNYWRDFLARKWQRAFSQLVADQRFGVLGIFLLAVLAQVCGIVGITAEWEEM
;
A
#
# COMPACT_ATOMS: atom_id res chain seq x y z
N LEU A 1 -8.26 -0.83 9.37
CA LEU A 1 -7.57 0.28 10.09
C LEU A 1 -7.39 1.54 9.24
N LEU A 2 -6.70 1.49 8.09
CA LEU A 2 -6.41 2.70 7.29
C LEU A 2 -7.63 3.45 6.75
N HIS A 3 -8.74 2.75 6.50
CA HIS A 3 -10.00 3.38 6.09
C HIS A 3 -10.59 4.26 7.20
N LEU A 4 -10.64 3.77 8.45
CA LEU A 4 -11.12 4.54 9.61
C LEU A 4 -10.19 5.72 9.92
N PHE A 5 -8.88 5.51 9.80
CA PHE A 5 -7.91 6.60 9.94
C PHE A 5 -8.15 7.70 8.89
N HIS A 6 -8.44 7.31 7.64
CA HIS A 6 -8.76 8.25 6.57
C HIS A 6 -10.03 9.04 6.87
N THR A 7 -11.13 8.39 7.26
CA THR A 7 -12.39 9.10 7.52
C THR A 7 -12.25 10.14 8.62
N ARG A 8 -11.50 9.82 9.69
CA ARG A 8 -11.27 10.75 10.81
C ARG A 8 -10.34 11.93 10.46
N ASN A 9 -9.26 11.68 9.73
CA ASN A 9 -8.22 12.68 9.48
C ASN A 9 -8.47 13.53 8.21
N LYS A 10 -9.41 13.13 7.35
CA LYS A 10 -9.66 13.83 6.07
C LYS A 10 -10.09 15.28 6.26
N ASN A 11 -10.97 15.56 7.20
CA ASN A 11 -11.55 16.89 7.37
C ASN A 11 -10.60 17.85 8.09
N GLN A 12 -9.67 17.33 8.89
CA GLN A 12 -8.73 18.13 9.68
C GLN A 12 -7.40 18.38 8.96
N HIS A 13 -6.96 17.45 8.12
CA HIS A 13 -5.60 17.44 7.59
C HIS A 13 -5.54 17.35 6.06
N SER A 14 -6.63 17.63 5.34
CA SER A 14 -6.70 17.56 3.87
C SER A 14 -5.59 18.34 3.16
N HIS A 15 -5.13 19.46 3.75
CA HIS A 15 -4.08 20.32 3.19
C HIS A 15 -2.68 19.99 3.72
N SER A 16 -2.54 19.09 4.70
CA SER A 16 -1.25 18.74 5.29
C SER A 16 -0.42 17.86 4.34
N ILE A 17 0.89 18.14 4.26
CA ILE A 17 1.82 17.41 3.39
C ILE A 17 1.85 15.92 3.74
N TRP A 18 1.96 15.59 5.03
CA TRP A 18 1.94 14.21 5.50
C TRP A 18 0.67 13.47 5.08
N TYR A 19 -0.49 14.16 5.10
CA TYR A 19 -1.78 13.58 4.74
C TYR A 19 -1.89 13.31 3.24
N ARG A 20 -1.31 14.17 2.40
CA ARG A 20 -1.16 13.89 0.96
C ARG A 20 -0.36 12.60 0.74
N HIS A 21 0.77 12.45 1.41
CA HIS A 21 1.60 11.24 1.32
C HIS A 21 0.84 9.99 1.84
N PHE A 22 0.13 10.11 2.96
CA PHE A 22 -0.75 9.05 3.47
C PHE A 22 -1.85 8.66 2.48
N ASN A 23 -2.52 9.63 1.85
CA ASN A 23 -3.59 9.33 0.91
C ASN A 23 -3.05 8.64 -0.36
N ILE A 24 -1.86 9.02 -0.84
CA ILE A 24 -1.17 8.31 -1.93
C ILE A 24 -0.86 6.87 -1.49
N PHE A 25 -0.27 6.67 -0.32
CA PHE A 25 0.02 5.35 0.24
C PHE A 25 -1.23 4.47 0.31
N ARG A 26 -2.32 4.98 0.89
CA ARG A 26 -3.59 4.26 1.02
C ARG A 26 -4.17 3.85 -0.33
N ARG A 27 -4.15 4.74 -1.33
CA ARG A 27 -4.61 4.45 -2.69
C ARG A 27 -3.75 3.37 -3.34
N GLN A 28 -2.44 3.50 -3.25
CA GLN A 28 -1.49 2.53 -3.77
C GLN A 28 -1.73 1.15 -3.17
N LEU A 29 -1.90 1.07 -1.84
CA LEU A 29 -2.25 -0.16 -1.14
C LEU A 29 -3.58 -0.75 -1.61
N SER A 30 -4.63 0.07 -1.74
CA SER A 30 -5.92 -0.37 -2.27
C SER A 30 -5.79 -0.97 -3.67
N HIS A 31 -5.00 -0.36 -4.55
CA HIS A 31 -4.77 -0.89 -5.89
C HIS A 31 -3.93 -2.18 -5.87
N LEU A 32 -2.97 -2.31 -4.95
CA LEU A 32 -2.21 -3.55 -4.79
C LEU A 32 -3.12 -4.69 -4.31
N THR A 33 -3.91 -4.45 -3.27
CA THR A 33 -4.88 -5.44 -2.76
C THR A 33 -5.88 -5.83 -3.83
N SER A 34 -6.44 -4.87 -4.58
CA SER A 34 -7.36 -5.17 -5.70
C SER A 34 -6.72 -6.07 -6.76
N ASN A 35 -5.46 -5.79 -7.15
CA ASN A 35 -4.75 -6.61 -8.13
C ASN A 35 -4.50 -8.04 -7.59
N LEU A 36 -4.13 -8.16 -6.32
CA LEU A 36 -3.92 -9.46 -5.67
C LEU A 36 -5.23 -10.24 -5.50
N THR A 37 -6.34 -9.57 -5.17
CA THR A 37 -7.65 -10.23 -5.12
C THR A 37 -8.06 -10.73 -6.49
N THR A 38 -7.88 -9.95 -7.56
CA THR A 38 -8.15 -10.41 -8.94
C THR A 38 -7.31 -11.62 -9.32
N LEU A 39 -6.06 -11.68 -8.85
CA LEU A 39 -5.17 -12.82 -9.08
C LEU A 39 -5.63 -14.07 -8.29
N ASN A 40 -6.15 -13.89 -7.08
CA ASN A 40 -6.53 -14.97 -6.17
C ASN A 40 -8.00 -15.43 -6.28
N THR A 41 -8.88 -14.67 -6.93
CA THR A 41 -10.30 -15.03 -7.03
C THR A 41 -10.50 -16.27 -7.91
N ILE A 42 -10.92 -17.37 -7.28
CA ILE A 42 -11.52 -18.53 -7.96
C ILE A 42 -13.01 -18.20 -8.18
N PRO A 43 -13.51 -18.13 -9.42
CA PRO A 43 -14.91 -17.80 -9.67
C PRO A 43 -15.80 -18.97 -9.23
N THR A 44 -16.46 -18.85 -8.07
CA THR A 44 -17.32 -19.90 -7.49
C THR A 44 -18.82 -19.71 -7.73
N THR A 45 -19.26 -18.69 -8.48
CA THR A 45 -20.70 -18.53 -8.77
C THR A 45 -20.91 -17.82 -10.11
N SER A 46 -21.15 -18.60 -11.17
CA SER A 46 -22.03 -18.27 -12.30
C SER A 46 -21.83 -19.28 -13.44
N HIS A 47 -22.92 -19.60 -14.14
CA HIS A 47 -23.01 -20.52 -15.28
C HIS A 47 -22.15 -20.15 -16.53
N HIS A 48 -21.25 -19.17 -16.43
CA HIS A 48 -20.23 -18.83 -17.44
C HIS A 48 -18.81 -19.24 -17.01
N ALA A 49 -18.69 -20.06 -15.96
CA ALA A 49 -17.42 -20.49 -15.37
C ALA A 49 -16.64 -21.57 -16.14
N GLN A 50 -16.97 -21.88 -17.40
CA GLN A 50 -16.30 -22.95 -18.17
C GLN A 50 -15.35 -22.47 -19.28
N THR A 51 -15.52 -21.26 -19.83
CA THR A 51 -14.64 -20.77 -20.92
C THR A 51 -13.44 -19.94 -20.45
N HIS A 52 -13.42 -19.48 -19.19
CA HIS A 52 -12.32 -18.69 -18.63
C HIS A 52 -11.43 -19.43 -17.60
N LYS A 53 -11.64 -20.74 -17.41
CA LYS A 53 -10.86 -21.57 -16.46
C LYS A 53 -9.38 -21.80 -16.84
N LYS A 54 -8.89 -21.22 -17.94
CA LYS A 54 -7.52 -21.44 -18.45
C LYS A 54 -6.85 -20.19 -19.05
N LYS A 55 -7.24 -18.97 -18.68
CA LYS A 55 -6.28 -17.86 -18.82
C LYS A 55 -5.38 -17.87 -17.59
N THR A 56 -4.36 -18.72 -17.66
CA THR A 56 -3.00 -18.41 -17.20
C THR A 56 -2.93 -17.14 -16.36
N LEU A 57 -2.67 -17.26 -15.04
CA LEU A 57 -1.98 -16.28 -14.20
C LEU A 57 -1.46 -15.11 -15.06
N ASP A 58 -2.25 -14.04 -15.25
CA ASP A 58 -2.01 -13.08 -16.33
C ASP A 58 -0.58 -12.55 -16.19
N PRO A 59 0.37 -12.93 -17.06
CA PRO A 59 1.78 -12.59 -16.86
C PRO A 59 1.97 -11.08 -16.86
N ILE A 60 1.10 -10.37 -17.58
CA ILE A 60 0.97 -8.92 -17.60
C ILE A 60 0.55 -8.37 -16.23
N LEU A 61 -0.41 -8.99 -15.54
CA LEU A 61 -0.87 -8.55 -14.22
C LEU A 61 0.21 -8.77 -13.17
N ILE A 62 0.90 -9.92 -13.20
CA ILE A 62 2.04 -10.22 -12.33
C ILE A 62 3.16 -9.19 -12.56
N ALA A 63 3.52 -8.93 -13.82
CA ALA A 63 4.52 -7.94 -14.17
C ALA A 63 4.14 -6.54 -13.67
N ARG A 64 2.86 -6.16 -13.79
CA ARG A 64 2.33 -4.89 -13.26
C ARG A 64 2.40 -4.81 -11.72
N ILE A 65 2.10 -5.90 -11.02
CA ILE A 65 2.22 -5.96 -9.56
C ILE A 65 3.69 -5.80 -9.15
N ARG A 66 4.60 -6.55 -9.77
CA ARG A 66 6.05 -6.45 -9.51
C ARG A 66 6.58 -5.05 -9.80
N ALA A 67 6.26 -4.47 -10.96
CA ALA A 67 6.68 -3.12 -11.32
C ALA A 67 6.19 -2.08 -10.30
N ARG A 68 4.96 -2.24 -9.76
CA ARG A 68 4.46 -1.36 -8.71
C ARG A 68 5.25 -1.53 -7.41
N VAL A 69 5.52 -2.75 -6.99
CA VAL A 69 6.30 -3.02 -5.76
C VAL A 69 7.71 -2.46 -5.88
N ASN A 70 8.37 -2.63 -7.03
CA ASN A 70 9.68 -2.05 -7.31
C ASN A 70 9.61 -0.51 -7.25
N TYR A 71 8.61 0.10 -7.88
CA TYR A 71 8.41 1.54 -7.80
C TYR A 71 8.18 2.04 -6.36
N TRP A 72 7.48 1.25 -5.53
CA TRP A 72 7.34 1.57 -4.12
C TRP A 72 8.68 1.53 -3.40
N ARG A 73 9.46 0.47 -3.59
CA ARG A 73 10.80 0.30 -3.02
C ARG A 73 11.70 1.48 -3.39
N ASP A 74 11.81 1.78 -4.68
CA ASP A 74 12.82 2.71 -5.20
C ASP A 74 12.51 4.17 -4.86
N PHE A 75 11.22 4.55 -4.89
CA PHE A 75 10.80 5.95 -4.80
C PHE A 75 9.82 6.25 -3.67
N LEU A 76 8.71 5.51 -3.59
CA LEU A 76 7.60 5.93 -2.72
C LEU A 76 7.86 5.65 -1.24
N ALA A 77 8.50 4.53 -0.90
CA ALA A 77 8.77 4.10 0.47
C ALA A 77 9.57 5.17 1.21
N ARG A 78 10.66 5.66 0.60
CA ARG A 78 11.49 6.76 1.16
C ARG A 78 10.70 8.06 1.31
N LYS A 79 9.85 8.40 0.33
CA LYS A 79 9.00 9.62 0.41
C LYS A 79 7.97 9.53 1.53
N TRP A 80 7.33 8.37 1.69
CA TRP A 80 6.36 8.13 2.77
C TRP A 80 7.05 8.12 4.14
N GLN A 81 8.18 7.42 4.26
CA GLN A 81 8.96 7.36 5.49
C GLN A 81 9.42 8.76 5.93
N ARG A 82 9.93 9.59 5.00
CA ARG A 82 10.31 10.98 5.31
C ARG A 82 9.12 11.81 5.78
N ALA A 83 8.00 11.77 5.06
CA ALA A 83 6.81 12.55 5.40
C ALA A 83 6.21 12.14 6.76
N PHE A 84 6.22 10.85 7.09
CA PHE A 84 5.73 10.36 8.37
C PHE A 84 6.72 10.63 9.51
N SER A 85 8.02 10.56 9.25
CA SER A 85 9.05 10.93 10.25
C SER A 85 9.00 12.42 10.59
N GLN A 86 8.73 13.28 9.61
CA GLN A 86 8.48 14.71 9.85
C GLN A 86 7.25 14.93 10.75
N LEU A 87 6.20 14.13 10.60
CA LEU A 87 5.03 14.18 11.47
C LEU A 87 5.35 13.75 12.91
N VAL A 88 6.27 12.79 13.09
CA VAL A 88 6.80 12.42 14.41
C VAL A 88 7.55 13.60 15.04
N ALA A 89 8.40 14.25 14.25
CA ALA A 89 9.21 15.38 14.71
C ALA A 89 8.37 16.62 15.06
N ASP A 90 7.21 16.83 14.45
CA ASP A 90 6.31 17.97 14.68
C ASP A 90 5.64 17.94 16.09
N GLN A 91 5.82 16.86 16.88
CA GLN A 91 5.36 16.61 18.27
C GLN A 91 3.84 16.67 18.51
N ARG A 92 3.12 17.66 17.95
CA ARG A 92 1.66 17.85 18.06
C ARG A 92 0.85 16.64 17.60
N PHE A 93 1.38 15.90 16.62
CA PHE A 93 0.75 14.72 16.03
C PHE A 93 1.69 13.50 16.03
N GLY A 94 2.67 13.49 16.94
CA GLY A 94 3.75 12.49 16.91
C GLY A 94 3.26 11.05 16.96
N VAL A 95 2.20 10.79 17.75
CA VAL A 95 1.56 9.46 17.85
C VAL A 95 0.99 8.99 16.51
N LEU A 96 0.39 9.89 15.72
CA LEU A 96 -0.11 9.56 14.37
C LEU A 96 1.06 9.24 13.45
N GLY A 97 2.17 10.00 13.55
CA GLY A 97 3.40 9.74 12.82
C GLY A 97 3.97 8.35 13.11
N ILE A 98 4.07 7.97 14.39
CA ILE A 98 4.56 6.65 14.82
C ILE A 98 3.64 5.55 14.28
N PHE A 99 2.32 5.72 14.39
CA PHE A 99 1.36 4.78 13.83
C PHE A 99 1.55 4.59 12.32
N LEU A 100 1.72 5.68 11.56
CA LEU A 100 1.92 5.61 10.11
C LEU A 100 3.26 4.95 9.74
N LEU A 101 4.33 5.19 10.50
CA LEU A 101 5.62 4.51 10.32
C LEU A 101 5.51 3.01 10.61
N ALA A 102 4.82 2.62 11.68
CA ALA A 102 4.60 1.21 12.01
C ALA A 102 3.81 0.48 10.91
N VAL A 103 2.74 1.11 10.40
CA VAL A 103 1.97 0.55 9.28
C VAL A 103 2.83 0.47 8.01
N LEU A 104 3.63 1.49 7.71
CA LEU A 104 4.52 1.48 6.55
C LEU A 104 5.53 0.32 6.65
N ALA A 105 6.16 0.14 7.82
CA ALA A 105 7.10 -0.96 8.06
C ALA A 105 6.44 -2.33 7.87
N GLN A 106 5.24 -2.54 8.44
CA GLN A 106 4.50 -3.78 8.26
C GLN A 106 4.16 -4.06 6.79
N VAL A 107 3.69 -3.05 6.05
CA VAL A 107 3.37 -3.21 4.62
C VAL A 107 4.63 -3.50 3.81
N CYS A 108 5.74 -2.83 4.08
CA CYS A 108 7.01 -3.11 3.42
C CYS A 108 7.53 -4.53 3.75
N GLY A 109 7.31 -5.01 4.97
CA GLY A 109 7.54 -6.40 5.39
C GLY A 109 6.74 -7.42 4.57
N ILE A 110 5.42 -7.25 4.54
CA ILE A 110 4.51 -8.17 3.83
C ILE A 110 4.83 -8.23 2.33
N VAL A 111 5.21 -7.10 1.73
CA VAL A 111 5.48 -6.99 0.29
C VAL A 111 6.92 -7.44 -0.07
N GLY A 112 7.78 -7.70 0.92
CA GLY A 112 9.19 -8.08 0.68
C GLY A 112 10.07 -6.91 0.22
N ILE A 113 9.70 -5.68 0.61
CA ILE A 113 10.51 -4.48 0.36
C ILE A 113 11.62 -4.37 1.42
N THR A 114 11.37 -4.81 2.65
CA THR A 114 12.34 -4.75 3.76
C THR A 114 13.36 -5.88 3.78
N ALA A 115 13.16 -6.97 3.03
CA ALA A 115 14.07 -8.13 3.03
C ALA A 115 15.51 -7.75 2.65
N GLU A 116 15.72 -6.69 1.86
CA GLU A 116 17.06 -6.24 1.45
C GLU A 116 17.74 -5.30 2.48
N TRP A 117 17.03 -4.89 3.53
CA TRP A 117 17.59 -4.04 4.59
C TRP A 117 18.06 -4.84 5.81
N GLU A 118 17.69 -6.13 5.92
CA GLU A 118 18.17 -7.08 6.94
C GLU A 118 19.43 -7.85 6.50
N GLU A 119 19.79 -7.80 5.20
CA GLU A 119 20.98 -8.45 4.63
C GLU A 119 22.23 -7.56 4.59
N MET A 120 22.19 -6.36 5.20
CA MET A 120 23.34 -5.47 5.42
C MET A 120 23.72 -5.41 6.90
#